data_AF-A0A1W9L9Z3-F1
#
_entry.id   AF-A0A1W9L9Z3-F1
#
_cell.length_a   1.000
_cell.length_b   1.000
_cell.length_c   1.000
_cell.angle_alpha   90.00
_cell.angle_beta   90.00
_cell.angle_gamma   90.00
#
_symmetry.space_group_name_H-M   'P 1'
#
loop_
_entity.id
_entity.type
_entity.pdbx_description
1 polymer ?
#
loop_
_entity_poly.entity_id
_entity_poly.type
_entity_poly.pdbx_seq_one_letter_code
_entity_poly.pdbx_strand_id
1 'polypeptide(L)'
;MIPIYLIAVGLRAPGLLGWSASLPILRGQQPYQPTALPAFSPRHLLSANECRRTTASVKLALQVAQEATANTRLPVSQISSVFVSSDADLEIIDKICRGLMLPDHPLSPTDFHNSVHNAAAGYWAIGTGSNNLSTSLSAREMTLAAGILEAATLVTVEKLSVLLVASDYPAPSPLNEVCGIEGPFATALLLTTELTADSLASLTLRLTTQSEETRLLSQPDLEKLRLSSPAARSLPLLQALANDVENSIALAYLSGQQLVIEVKPEKRL
;
A
#
# COMPACT_ATOMS: atom_id res chain seq x y z
N MET A 1 13.29 7.22 -20.20
CA MET A 1 12.44 7.36 -18.99
C MET A 1 13.36 7.42 -17.79
N ILE A 2 13.07 8.26 -16.80
CA ILE A 2 13.94 8.44 -15.64
C ILE A 2 13.64 7.30 -14.67
N PRO A 3 14.62 6.45 -14.30
CA PRO A 3 14.40 5.41 -13.31
C PRO A 3 14.17 6.03 -11.94
N ILE A 4 13.31 5.40 -11.14
CA ILE A 4 13.21 5.63 -9.69
C ILE A 4 13.73 4.40 -8.96
N TYR A 5 14.25 4.58 -7.75
CA TYR A 5 14.89 3.49 -7.01
C TYR A 5 14.06 3.10 -5.80
N LEU A 6 13.71 1.81 -5.73
CA LEU A 6 13.05 1.21 -4.58
C LEU A 6 14.10 0.75 -3.57
N ILE A 7 14.03 1.24 -2.33
CA ILE A 7 15.03 0.94 -1.29
C ILE A 7 14.48 0.09 -0.14
N ALA A 8 13.16 0.05 0.05
CA ALA A 8 12.54 -0.77 1.10
C ALA A 8 11.09 -1.13 0.78
N VAL A 9 10.64 -2.24 1.38
CA VAL A 9 9.29 -2.79 1.22
C VAL A 9 8.70 -3.12 2.59
N GLY A 10 7.46 -2.72 2.82
CA GLY A 10 6.58 -3.24 3.87
C GLY A 10 5.50 -4.12 3.27
N LEU A 11 5.07 -5.17 3.97
CA LEU A 11 4.05 -6.10 3.45
C LEU A 11 3.25 -6.75 4.59
N ARG A 12 1.93 -6.61 4.53
CA ARG A 12 1.00 -7.29 5.43
C ARG A 12 -0.21 -7.80 4.65
N ALA A 13 -0.41 -9.11 4.70
CA ALA A 13 -1.63 -9.78 4.28
C ALA A 13 -1.78 -11.08 5.08
N PRO A 14 -2.95 -11.73 5.10
CA PRO A 14 -3.08 -13.06 5.71
C PRO A 14 -1.98 -14.00 5.18
N GLY A 15 -1.16 -14.59 6.06
CA GLY A 15 -0.02 -15.43 5.65
C GLY A 15 1.24 -14.70 5.17
N LEU A 16 1.20 -13.38 4.97
CA LEU A 16 2.35 -12.55 4.56
C LEU A 16 2.66 -11.51 5.64
N LEU A 17 3.50 -11.88 6.61
CA LEU A 17 3.78 -11.10 7.81
C LEU A 17 5.13 -10.37 7.74
N GLY A 18 5.38 -9.69 6.63
CA GLY A 18 6.49 -8.76 6.46
C GLY A 18 7.42 -9.18 5.37
N TRP A 19 8.12 -8.20 4.79
CA TRP A 19 8.93 -8.43 3.60
C TRP A 19 9.86 -9.64 3.75
N SER A 20 10.71 -9.65 4.79
CA SER A 20 11.65 -10.75 5.03
C SER A 20 10.98 -12.10 5.27
N ALA A 21 9.87 -12.14 6.02
CA ALA A 21 9.15 -13.37 6.32
C ALA A 21 8.40 -13.93 5.10
N SER A 22 8.00 -13.04 4.18
CA SER A 22 7.30 -13.38 2.95
C SER A 22 8.22 -13.82 1.81
N LEU A 23 9.54 -13.58 1.89
CA LEU A 23 10.48 -13.93 0.81
C LEU A 23 10.42 -15.41 0.38
N PRO A 24 10.43 -16.41 1.28
CA PRO A 24 10.37 -17.82 0.85
C PRO A 24 9.07 -18.15 0.11
N ILE A 25 7.96 -17.54 0.53
CA ILE A 25 6.65 -17.71 -0.11
C ILE A 25 6.65 -17.04 -1.49
N LEU A 26 7.08 -15.79 -1.59
CA LEU A 26 7.14 -15.05 -2.86
C LEU A 26 8.09 -15.71 -3.88
N ARG A 27 9.16 -16.36 -3.40
CA ARG A 27 10.11 -17.14 -4.21
C ARG A 27 9.60 -18.54 -4.62
N GLY A 28 8.42 -18.96 -4.13
CA GLY A 28 7.90 -20.30 -4.37
C GLY A 28 8.64 -21.42 -3.64
N GLN A 29 9.45 -21.08 -2.64
CA GLN A 29 10.17 -22.05 -1.80
C GLN A 29 9.27 -22.64 -0.71
N GLN A 30 8.22 -21.91 -0.34
CA GLN A 30 7.17 -22.35 0.57
C GLN A 30 5.80 -22.07 -0.04
N PRO A 31 4.81 -22.95 0.18
CA PRO A 31 3.45 -22.70 -0.28
C PRO A 31 2.85 -21.53 0.51
N TYR A 32 2.16 -20.63 -0.18
CA TYR A 32 1.32 -19.64 0.47
C TYR A 32 0.18 -20.32 1.24
N GLN A 33 0.04 -19.98 2.52
CA GLN A 33 -1.06 -20.41 3.36
C GLN A 33 -1.66 -19.19 4.08
N PRO A 34 -2.92 -18.83 3.82
CA PRO A 34 -3.54 -17.71 4.49
C PRO A 34 -3.67 -18.02 5.97
N THR A 35 -3.08 -17.17 6.80
CA THR A 35 -3.22 -17.20 8.27
C THR A 35 -3.70 -15.85 8.75
N ALA A 36 -4.47 -15.81 9.84
CA ALA A 36 -5.04 -14.57 10.34
C ALA A 36 -3.95 -13.52 10.61
N LEU A 37 -4.23 -12.26 10.25
CA LEU A 37 -3.33 -11.16 10.56
C LEU A 37 -3.26 -10.97 12.08
N PRO A 38 -2.05 -10.94 12.67
CA PRO A 38 -1.91 -10.65 14.09
C PRO A 38 -2.35 -9.20 14.36
N ALA A 39 -2.93 -8.97 15.54
CA ALA A 39 -3.31 -7.63 15.96
C ALA A 39 -2.07 -6.72 16.03
N PHE A 40 -2.18 -5.55 15.41
CA PHE A 40 -1.13 -4.54 15.42
C PHE A 40 -1.52 -3.34 16.29
N SER A 41 -0.55 -2.80 17.03
CA SER A 41 -0.73 -1.62 17.88
C SER A 41 0.38 -0.60 17.60
N PRO A 42 0.06 0.60 17.08
CA PRO A 42 1.04 1.61 16.68
C PRO A 42 1.63 2.39 17.87
N ARG A 43 1.84 1.75 19.03
CA ARG A 43 2.29 2.44 20.28
C ARG A 43 3.69 3.03 20.20
N HIS A 44 4.51 2.53 19.28
CA HIS A 44 5.84 3.09 19.01
C HIS A 44 5.79 4.33 18.12
N LEU A 45 4.65 4.57 17.45
CA LEU A 45 4.44 5.67 16.52
C LEU A 45 3.52 6.75 17.09
N LEU A 46 2.46 6.33 17.80
CA LEU A 46 1.38 7.19 18.23
C LEU A 46 1.25 7.20 19.75
N SER A 47 0.75 8.31 20.29
CA SER A 47 0.36 8.40 21.70
C SER A 47 -0.76 7.40 22.04
N ALA A 48 -0.97 7.14 23.32
CA ALA A 48 -2.03 6.23 23.76
C ALA A 48 -3.43 6.69 23.31
N ASN A 49 -3.67 8.01 23.22
CA ASN A 49 -4.96 8.56 22.79
C ASN A 49 -5.18 8.37 21.30
N GLU A 50 -4.17 8.63 20.47
CA GLU A 50 -4.23 8.39 19.02
C GLU A 50 -4.40 6.90 18.73
N CYS A 51 -3.63 6.03 19.40
CA CYS A 51 -3.74 4.57 19.26
C CYS A 51 -5.18 4.07 19.46
N ARG A 52 -5.92 4.63 20.43
CA ARG A 52 -7.32 4.26 20.72
C ARG A 52 -8.30 4.71 19.63
N ARG A 53 -7.96 5.75 18.87
CA ARG A 53 -8.81 6.32 17.81
C ARG A 53 -8.57 5.70 16.44
N THR A 54 -7.44 5.00 16.25
CA THR A 54 -7.12 4.31 14.99
C THR A 54 -7.98 3.06 14.76
N THR A 55 -8.48 2.93 13.54
CA THR A 55 -9.26 1.78 13.04
C THR A 55 -8.35 0.64 12.60
N ALA A 56 -8.92 -0.51 12.22
CA ALA A 56 -8.15 -1.62 11.67
C ALA A 56 -7.49 -1.28 10.33
N SER A 57 -8.19 -0.57 9.44
CA SER A 57 -7.65 -0.10 8.15
C SER A 57 -6.46 0.84 8.34
N VAL A 58 -6.59 1.84 9.23
CA VAL A 58 -5.49 2.76 9.57
C VAL A 58 -4.30 2.01 10.17
N LYS A 59 -4.55 1.10 11.11
CA LYS A 59 -3.50 0.29 11.75
C LYS A 59 -2.71 -0.52 10.72
N LEU A 60 -3.38 -1.13 9.75
CA LEU A 60 -2.73 -1.91 8.70
C LEU A 60 -1.80 -1.04 7.84
N ALA A 61 -2.29 0.13 7.41
CA ALA A 61 -1.50 1.08 6.62
C ALA A 61 -0.26 1.59 7.39
N LEU A 62 -0.43 1.95 8.67
CA LEU A 62 0.68 2.39 9.52
C LEU A 62 1.71 1.28 9.76
N GLN A 63 1.27 0.04 9.87
CA GLN A 63 2.16 -1.10 10.09
C GLN A 63 3.15 -1.27 8.93
N VAL A 64 2.66 -1.31 7.70
CA VAL A 64 3.53 -1.47 6.52
C VAL A 64 4.40 -0.22 6.28
N ALA A 65 3.90 0.98 6.61
CA ALA A 65 4.67 2.20 6.57
C ALA A 65 5.87 2.14 7.53
N GLN A 66 5.66 1.67 8.76
CA GLN A 66 6.73 1.45 9.73
C GLN A 66 7.74 0.40 9.25
N GLU A 67 7.29 -0.70 8.63
CA GLU A 67 8.21 -1.72 8.09
C GLU A 67 9.12 -1.18 6.99
N ALA A 68 8.55 -0.43 6.04
CA ALA A 68 9.31 0.15 4.93
C ALA A 68 10.28 1.25 5.39
N THR A 69 10.10 1.79 6.61
CA THR A 69 10.94 2.87 7.14
C THR A 69 11.81 2.44 8.33
N ALA A 70 11.66 1.23 8.86
CA ALA A 70 12.32 0.78 10.09
C ALA A 70 13.85 0.88 10.04
N ASN A 71 14.45 0.60 8.88
CA ASN A 71 15.91 0.55 8.70
C ASN A 71 16.42 1.57 7.69
N THR A 72 15.61 2.59 7.33
CA THR A 72 16.06 3.60 6.38
C THR A 72 17.03 4.58 7.03
N ARG A 73 18.03 5.02 6.26
CA ARG A 73 18.95 6.10 6.66
C ARG A 73 18.33 7.48 6.50
N LEU A 74 17.20 7.57 5.78
CA LEU A 74 16.48 8.81 5.58
C LEU A 74 15.77 9.22 6.88
N PRO A 75 15.83 10.49 7.29
CA PRO A 75 15.01 10.96 8.40
C PRO A 75 13.54 10.83 8.02
N VAL A 76 12.80 9.97 8.74
CA VAL A 76 11.40 9.61 8.41
C VAL A 76 10.48 10.84 8.35
N SER A 77 10.72 11.84 9.21
CA SER A 77 9.99 13.12 9.20
C SER A 77 10.21 13.96 7.93
N GLN A 78 11.22 13.62 7.12
CA GLN A 78 11.53 14.27 5.84
C GLN A 78 11.03 13.50 4.61
N ILE A 79 10.43 12.32 4.81
CA ILE A 79 9.91 11.50 3.72
C ILE A 79 8.50 12.00 3.36
N SER A 80 8.31 12.35 2.08
CA SER A 80 6.99 12.65 1.54
C SER A 80 6.18 11.36 1.38
N SER A 81 4.86 11.44 1.36
CA SER A 81 4.03 10.23 1.37
C SER A 81 2.90 10.26 0.35
N VAL A 82 2.57 9.08 -0.15
CA VAL A 82 1.39 8.84 -0.98
C VAL A 82 0.64 7.68 -0.36
N PHE A 83 -0.55 7.94 0.18
CA PHE A 83 -1.43 6.91 0.75
C PHE A 83 -2.54 6.61 -0.24
N VAL A 84 -2.69 5.34 -0.61
CA VAL A 84 -3.69 4.93 -1.58
C VAL A 84 -4.54 3.78 -1.03
N SER A 85 -5.84 3.89 -1.27
CA SER A 85 -6.84 2.88 -0.89
C SER A 85 -8.02 3.01 -1.84
N SER A 86 -8.58 1.89 -2.27
CA SER A 86 -9.75 1.87 -3.15
C SER A 86 -10.92 2.61 -2.51
N ASP A 87 -11.23 2.30 -1.25
CA ASP A 87 -12.45 2.76 -0.59
C ASP A 87 -12.22 3.36 0.81
N ALA A 88 -10.96 3.51 1.24
CA ALA A 88 -10.57 3.97 2.57
C ALA A 88 -11.17 3.12 3.71
N ASP A 89 -11.92 3.73 4.63
CA ASP A 89 -12.46 3.07 5.81
C ASP A 89 -13.98 2.93 5.73
N LEU A 90 -14.43 1.91 5.00
CA LEU A 90 -15.86 1.65 4.81
C LEU A 90 -16.57 1.16 6.07
N GLU A 91 -15.84 0.65 7.07
CA GLU A 91 -16.43 0.30 8.38
C GLU A 91 -16.91 1.57 9.09
N ILE A 92 -16.10 2.64 9.06
CA ILE A 92 -16.48 3.94 9.60
C ILE A 92 -17.64 4.55 8.80
N ILE A 93 -17.61 4.48 7.47
CA ILE A 93 -18.70 5.01 6.64
C ILE A 93 -20.02 4.28 6.92
N ASP A 94 -20.02 2.94 6.97
CA ASP A 94 -21.21 2.15 7.31
C ASP A 94 -21.75 2.54 8.70
N LYS A 95 -20.86 2.66 9.70
CA LYS A 95 -21.23 3.06 11.06
C LYS A 95 -21.87 4.44 11.11
N ILE A 96 -21.32 5.42 10.40
CA ILE A 96 -21.89 6.77 10.30
C ILE A 96 -23.27 6.72 9.63
N CYS A 97 -23.38 6.05 8.49
CA CYS A 97 -24.65 5.92 7.77
C CYS A 97 -25.74 5.27 8.64
N ARG A 98 -25.42 4.19 9.36
CA ARG A 98 -26.36 3.56 10.30
C ARG A 98 -26.74 4.48 11.45
N GLY A 99 -25.79 5.23 11.99
CA GLY A 99 -26.05 6.23 13.04
C GLY A 99 -27.04 7.30 12.58
N LEU A 100 -26.88 7.80 11.35
CA LEU A 100 -27.80 8.78 10.75
C LEU A 100 -29.22 8.24 10.55
N MET A 101 -29.43 6.93 10.52
CA MET A 101 -30.77 6.33 10.42
C MET A 101 -31.48 6.18 11.78
N LEU A 102 -30.79 6.43 12.90
CA LEU A 102 -31.36 6.36 14.25
C LEU A 102 -32.03 7.69 14.65
N PRO A 103 -32.93 7.69 15.65
CA PRO A 103 -33.42 8.92 16.27
C PRO A 103 -32.26 9.81 16.74
N ASP A 104 -32.41 11.13 16.64
CA ASP A 104 -31.42 12.15 16.98
C ASP A 104 -30.12 12.14 16.14
N HIS A 105 -30.03 11.28 15.12
CA HIS A 105 -28.92 11.21 14.15
C HIS A 105 -27.52 11.25 14.80
N PRO A 106 -27.24 10.40 15.81
CA PRO A 106 -26.00 10.47 16.56
C PRO A 106 -24.79 10.31 15.66
N LEU A 107 -23.82 11.22 15.80
CA LEU A 107 -22.55 11.20 15.08
C LEU A 107 -21.39 11.29 16.08
N SER A 108 -20.57 10.24 16.12
CA SER A 108 -19.34 10.21 16.91
C SER A 108 -18.28 11.11 16.28
N PRO A 109 -17.71 12.09 17.02
CA PRO A 109 -16.60 12.91 16.52
C PRO A 109 -15.38 12.08 16.10
N THR A 110 -15.14 10.95 16.77
CA THR A 110 -14.04 10.04 16.42
C THR A 110 -14.31 9.31 15.12
N ASP A 111 -15.55 8.89 14.86
CA ASP A 111 -15.89 8.23 13.60
C ASP A 111 -15.81 9.25 12.45
N PHE A 112 -16.35 10.46 12.65
CA PHE A 112 -16.23 11.54 11.67
C PHE A 112 -14.77 11.90 11.36
N HIS A 113 -13.89 11.93 12.37
CA HIS A 113 -12.46 12.16 12.14
C HIS A 113 -11.81 11.07 11.28
N ASN A 114 -12.26 9.83 11.38
CA ASN A 114 -11.74 8.72 10.58
C ASN A 114 -12.48 8.52 9.25
N SER A 115 -13.50 9.33 8.93
CA SER A 115 -14.30 9.17 7.71
C SER A 115 -13.63 9.75 6.46
N VAL A 116 -12.57 10.52 6.64
CA VAL A 116 -11.81 11.11 5.53
C VAL A 116 -10.80 10.11 4.97
N HIS A 117 -10.63 10.11 3.64
CA HIS A 117 -9.73 9.16 2.95
C HIS A 117 -8.27 9.26 3.44
N ASN A 118 -7.84 10.47 3.81
CA ASN A 118 -6.49 10.74 4.27
C ASN A 118 -6.25 10.45 5.77
N ALA A 119 -7.17 9.77 6.48
CA ALA A 119 -7.01 9.50 7.91
C ALA A 119 -5.68 8.79 8.22
N ALA A 120 -5.32 7.75 7.47
CA ALA A 120 -4.05 7.03 7.64
C ALA A 120 -2.82 7.93 7.44
N ALA A 121 -2.85 8.80 6.42
CA ALA A 121 -1.80 9.77 6.16
C ALA A 121 -1.67 10.79 7.31
N GLY A 122 -2.79 11.24 7.87
CA GLY A 122 -2.82 12.14 9.03
C GLY A 122 -2.16 11.52 10.26
N TYR A 123 -2.52 10.28 10.61
CA TYR A 123 -1.87 9.58 11.73
C TYR A 123 -0.38 9.32 11.47
N TRP A 124 0.00 9.02 10.23
CA TRP A 124 1.40 8.86 9.87
C TRP A 124 2.19 10.16 10.08
N ALA A 125 1.67 11.29 9.61
CA ALA A 125 2.29 12.60 9.79
C ALA A 125 2.43 12.96 11.28
N ILE A 126 1.36 12.76 12.07
CA ILE A 126 1.38 12.97 13.52
C ILE A 126 2.47 12.12 14.20
N GLY A 127 2.48 10.82 13.92
CA GLY A 127 3.39 9.90 14.61
C GLY A 127 4.85 10.03 14.21
N THR A 128 5.12 10.48 12.98
CA THR A 128 6.48 10.72 12.49
C THR A 128 6.96 12.16 12.70
N GLY A 129 6.06 13.08 13.07
CA GLY A 129 6.33 14.52 13.07
C GLY A 129 6.62 15.08 11.68
N SER A 130 6.17 14.42 10.61
CA SER A 130 6.39 14.86 9.24
C SER A 130 5.47 16.02 8.88
N ASN A 131 6.06 17.10 8.35
CA ASN A 131 5.35 18.22 7.73
C ASN A 131 5.57 18.25 6.20
N ASN A 132 6.03 17.13 5.62
CA ASN A 132 6.30 17.03 4.18
C ASN A 132 5.03 16.79 3.38
N LEU A 133 5.18 16.83 2.06
CA LEU A 133 4.08 16.59 1.13
C LEU A 133 3.45 15.22 1.39
N SER A 134 2.12 15.20 1.48
CA SER A 134 1.34 13.99 1.65
C SER A 134 0.13 14.02 0.73
N THR A 135 0.05 13.06 -0.18
CA THR A 135 -1.10 12.86 -1.07
C THR A 135 -1.90 11.66 -0.58
N SER A 136 -3.24 11.75 -0.63
CA SER A 136 -4.12 10.59 -0.48
C SER A 136 -5.05 10.50 -1.68
N LEU A 137 -5.13 9.33 -2.34
CA LEU A 137 -5.93 9.16 -3.56
C LEU A 137 -6.61 7.79 -3.65
N SER A 138 -7.68 7.76 -4.43
CA SER A 138 -8.41 6.55 -4.83
C SER A 138 -8.68 6.59 -6.34
N ALA A 139 -8.57 5.42 -6.97
CA ALA A 139 -9.01 5.17 -8.34
C ALA A 139 -9.62 3.77 -8.49
N ARG A 140 -10.31 3.27 -7.44
CA ARG A 140 -10.88 1.91 -7.35
C ARG A 140 -9.86 0.83 -7.73
N GLU A 141 -10.17 -0.04 -8.69
CA GLU A 141 -9.26 -1.07 -9.21
C GLU A 141 -7.92 -0.54 -9.73
N MET A 142 -7.86 0.73 -10.15
CA MET A 142 -6.66 1.38 -10.68
C MET A 142 -5.85 2.12 -9.60
N THR A 143 -6.27 2.05 -8.33
CA THR A 143 -5.69 2.81 -7.22
C THR A 143 -4.18 2.59 -7.07
N LEU A 144 -3.72 1.35 -7.19
CA LEU A 144 -2.29 1.05 -7.08
C LEU A 144 -1.49 1.73 -8.21
N ALA A 145 -1.96 1.63 -9.46
CA ALA A 145 -1.29 2.25 -10.60
C ALA A 145 -1.28 3.78 -10.48
N ALA A 146 -2.38 4.39 -10.05
CA ALA A 146 -2.46 5.81 -9.77
C ALA A 146 -1.47 6.25 -8.67
N GLY A 147 -1.37 5.47 -7.59
CA GLY A 147 -0.43 5.71 -6.50
C GLY A 147 1.03 5.63 -6.92
N ILE A 148 1.39 4.64 -7.74
CA ILE A 148 2.75 4.48 -8.26
C ILE A 148 3.12 5.66 -9.18
N LEU A 149 2.20 6.11 -10.03
CA LEU A 149 2.42 7.27 -10.90
C LEU A 149 2.58 8.57 -10.11
N GLU A 150 1.74 8.79 -9.10
CA GLU A 150 1.86 9.96 -8.21
C GLU A 150 3.20 9.93 -7.48
N ALA A 151 3.56 8.80 -6.86
CA ALA A 151 4.82 8.65 -6.16
C ALA A 151 6.02 8.86 -7.09
N ALA A 152 5.99 8.30 -8.30
CA ALA A 152 7.04 8.50 -9.28
C ALA A 152 7.15 9.95 -9.75
N THR A 153 6.02 10.66 -9.86
CA THR A 153 6.00 12.09 -10.20
C THR A 153 6.69 12.90 -9.11
N LEU A 154 6.34 12.67 -7.85
CA LEU A 154 7.00 13.33 -6.70
C LEU A 154 8.50 13.00 -6.63
N VAL A 155 8.89 11.75 -6.91
CA VAL A 155 10.31 11.36 -6.93
C VAL A 155 11.06 12.03 -8.08
N THR A 156 10.49 12.05 -9.29
CA THR A 156 11.23 12.46 -10.50
C THR A 156 11.17 13.96 -10.77
N VAL A 157 10.05 14.62 -10.47
CA VAL A 157 9.81 16.04 -10.71
C VAL A 157 10.21 16.86 -9.49
N GLU A 158 9.66 16.53 -8.31
CA GLU A 158 9.93 17.26 -7.07
C GLU A 158 11.24 16.82 -6.38
N LYS A 159 11.87 15.74 -6.87
CA LYS A 159 13.13 15.18 -6.31
C LYS A 159 13.01 14.78 -4.85
N LEU A 160 11.83 14.31 -4.44
CA LEU A 160 11.54 13.90 -3.06
C LEU A 160 11.78 12.41 -2.86
N SER A 161 12.18 12.00 -1.65
CA SER A 161 12.01 10.61 -1.23
C SER A 161 10.56 10.39 -0.82
N VAL A 162 9.96 9.31 -1.32
CA VAL A 162 8.52 9.08 -1.21
C VAL A 162 8.22 7.71 -0.64
N LEU A 163 7.41 7.68 0.41
CA LEU A 163 6.78 6.48 0.92
C LEU A 163 5.39 6.32 0.28
N LEU A 164 5.26 5.38 -0.65
CA LEU A 164 3.96 4.95 -1.16
C LEU A 164 3.40 3.87 -0.25
N VAL A 165 2.20 4.05 0.28
CA VAL A 165 1.47 3.06 1.07
C VAL A 165 0.17 2.72 0.35
N ALA A 166 0.02 1.47 -0.05
CA ALA A 166 -1.22 0.94 -0.61
C ALA A 166 -1.88 0.00 0.40
N SER A 167 -3.11 0.27 0.79
CA SER A 167 -3.83 -0.52 1.80
C SER A 167 -5.31 -0.62 1.48
N ASP A 168 -5.83 -1.84 1.48
CA ASP A 168 -7.25 -2.13 1.34
C ASP A 168 -7.70 -3.05 2.49
N TYR A 169 -8.91 -2.78 2.99
CA TYR A 169 -9.50 -3.49 4.12
C TYR A 169 -10.96 -3.85 3.78
N PRO A 170 -11.44 -5.06 4.11
CA PRO A 170 -12.80 -5.48 3.77
C PRO A 170 -13.85 -4.59 4.43
N ALA A 171 -14.92 -4.29 3.69
CA ALA A 171 -16.06 -3.55 4.20
C ALA A 171 -17.02 -4.48 4.97
N PRO A 172 -17.88 -3.95 5.85
CA PRO A 172 -19.01 -4.72 6.38
C PRO A 172 -20.03 -5.04 5.27
N SER A 173 -20.79 -6.13 5.44
CA SER A 173 -21.96 -6.41 4.60
C SER A 173 -23.07 -5.39 4.90
N PRO A 174 -23.79 -4.88 3.88
CA PRO A 174 -23.79 -5.31 2.48
C PRO A 174 -22.80 -4.56 1.56
N LEU A 175 -22.08 -3.53 2.05
CA LEU A 175 -21.19 -2.72 1.20
C LEU A 175 -20.13 -3.55 0.47
N ASN A 176 -19.63 -4.60 1.13
CA ASN A 176 -18.60 -5.45 0.54
C ASN A 176 -19.06 -6.22 -0.71
N GLU A 177 -20.38 -6.41 -0.91
CA GLU A 177 -20.93 -7.05 -2.11
C GLU A 177 -20.71 -6.20 -3.37
N VAL A 178 -20.49 -4.89 -3.21
CA VAL A 178 -20.19 -3.94 -4.30
C VAL A 178 -18.68 -3.64 -4.38
N CYS A 179 -18.00 -3.60 -3.24
CA CYS A 179 -16.58 -3.23 -3.18
C CYS A 179 -15.65 -4.41 -3.51
N GLY A 180 -16.03 -5.63 -3.14
CA GLY A 180 -15.33 -6.85 -3.56
C GLY A 180 -13.97 -7.10 -2.88
N ILE A 181 -13.67 -6.44 -1.75
CA ILE A 181 -12.43 -6.71 -0.99
C ILE A 181 -12.63 -7.96 -0.15
N GLU A 182 -11.96 -9.06 -0.50
CA GLU A 182 -12.14 -10.34 0.23
C GLU A 182 -11.33 -10.41 1.53
N GLY A 183 -10.23 -9.67 1.62
CA GLY A 183 -9.36 -9.69 2.78
C GLY A 183 -8.43 -8.48 2.86
N PRO A 184 -7.87 -8.22 4.06
CA PRO A 184 -6.96 -7.11 4.27
C PRO A 184 -5.64 -7.34 3.52
N PHE A 185 -5.18 -6.33 2.80
CA PHE A 185 -3.86 -6.33 2.17
C PHE A 185 -3.26 -4.94 2.25
N ALA A 186 -1.98 -4.86 2.63
CA ALA A 186 -1.23 -3.64 2.50
C ALA A 186 0.22 -3.89 2.11
N THR A 187 0.78 -2.95 1.36
CA THR A 187 2.20 -2.86 1.07
C THR A 187 2.67 -1.41 1.14
N ALA A 188 3.93 -1.22 1.46
CA ALA A 188 4.57 0.08 1.38
C ALA A 188 5.86 -0.03 0.57
N LEU A 189 6.13 0.97 -0.26
CA LEU A 189 7.31 1.08 -1.12
C LEU A 189 8.02 2.39 -0.80
N LEU A 190 9.27 2.32 -0.35
CA LEU A 190 10.09 3.51 -0.15
C LEU A 190 10.93 3.77 -1.40
N LEU A 191 10.67 4.91 -2.04
CA LEU A 191 11.19 5.29 -3.35
C LEU A 191 12.10 6.52 -3.25
N THR A 192 13.15 6.53 -4.05
CA THR A 192 14.16 7.60 -4.09
C THR A 192 14.56 7.94 -5.52
N THR A 193 15.10 9.15 -5.72
CA THR A 193 15.53 9.63 -7.05
C THR A 193 16.93 9.15 -7.44
N GLU A 194 17.74 8.73 -6.48
CA GLU A 194 19.14 8.32 -6.70
C GLU A 194 19.35 6.87 -6.24
N LEU A 195 20.29 6.20 -6.90
CA LEU A 195 20.75 4.89 -6.48
C LEU A 195 21.45 5.01 -5.13
N THR A 196 21.10 4.13 -4.20
CA THR A 196 21.72 4.06 -2.87
C THR A 196 22.23 2.65 -2.60
N ALA A 197 23.06 2.49 -1.57
CA ALA A 197 23.51 1.16 -1.12
C ALA A 197 22.35 0.26 -0.67
N ASP A 198 21.21 0.86 -0.28
CA ASP A 198 20.04 0.14 0.20
C ASP A 198 19.03 -0.15 -0.95
N SER A 199 19.33 0.24 -2.18
CA SER A 199 18.47 0.01 -3.35
C SER A 199 18.29 -1.48 -3.66
N LEU A 200 17.03 -1.89 -3.75
CA LEU A 200 16.59 -3.24 -4.11
C LEU A 200 16.43 -3.38 -5.62
N ALA A 201 15.89 -2.36 -6.28
CA ALA A 201 15.65 -2.34 -7.71
C ALA A 201 15.51 -0.91 -8.23
N SER A 202 15.79 -0.71 -9.53
CA SER A 202 15.30 0.42 -10.29
C SER A 202 13.97 0.07 -10.97
N LEU A 203 13.06 1.04 -11.00
CA LEU A 203 11.75 0.95 -11.63
C LEU A 203 11.67 1.99 -12.74
N THR A 204 11.29 1.55 -13.93
CA THR A 204 11.01 2.44 -15.07
C THR A 204 9.54 2.31 -15.46
N LEU A 205 8.85 3.45 -15.55
CA LEU A 205 7.40 3.50 -15.73
C LEU A 205 7.03 4.01 -17.11
N ARG A 206 6.13 3.30 -17.80
CA ARG A 206 5.48 3.79 -19.03
C ARG A 206 3.98 3.59 -18.98
N LEU A 207 3.26 4.51 -19.62
CA LEU A 207 1.85 4.31 -19.96
C LEU A 207 1.73 3.70 -21.35
N THR A 208 0.83 2.76 -21.51
CA THR A 208 0.52 2.12 -22.80
C THR A 208 -0.99 1.93 -22.95
N THR A 209 -1.46 1.90 -24.19
CA THR A 209 -2.82 1.45 -24.53
C THR A 209 -2.83 0.02 -25.06
N GLN A 210 -1.66 -0.61 -25.20
CA GLN A 210 -1.54 -2.01 -25.56
C GLN A 210 -1.84 -2.86 -24.33
N SER A 211 -2.67 -3.88 -24.51
CA SER A 211 -3.00 -4.81 -23.43
C SER A 211 -1.83 -5.75 -23.18
N GLU A 212 -1.20 -5.59 -22.03
CA GLU A 212 -0.21 -6.51 -21.48
C GLU A 212 -0.83 -7.24 -20.29
N GLU A 213 -0.58 -8.55 -20.19
CA GLU A 213 -1.07 -9.35 -19.08
C GLU A 213 0.01 -9.53 -18.02
N THR A 214 -0.37 -9.43 -16.75
CA THR A 214 0.45 -9.83 -15.62
C THR A 214 -0.27 -10.88 -14.78
N ARG A 215 0.37 -12.03 -14.60
CA ARG A 215 -0.17 -13.17 -13.84
C ARG A 215 0.89 -13.78 -12.93
N LEU A 216 0.50 -14.21 -11.73
CA LEU A 216 1.34 -15.04 -10.86
C LEU A 216 1.09 -16.51 -11.20
N LEU A 217 1.87 -17.05 -12.14
CA LEU A 217 1.61 -18.40 -12.68
C LEU A 217 2.00 -19.54 -11.73
N SER A 218 2.86 -19.27 -10.74
CA SER A 218 3.52 -20.31 -9.95
C SER A 218 2.79 -20.72 -8.67
N GLN A 219 1.80 -19.95 -8.18
CA GLN A 219 1.04 -20.26 -6.97
C GLN A 219 -0.42 -19.79 -7.07
N PRO A 220 -1.40 -20.69 -7.31
CA PRO A 220 -2.81 -20.32 -7.50
C PRO A 220 -3.41 -19.53 -6.34
N ASP A 221 -3.03 -19.82 -5.10
CA ASP A 221 -3.58 -19.11 -3.93
C ASP A 221 -3.00 -17.69 -3.76
N LEU A 222 -1.76 -17.44 -4.23
CA LEU A 222 -1.23 -16.06 -4.33
C LEU A 222 -1.94 -15.27 -5.44
N GLU A 223 -2.31 -15.93 -6.54
CA GLU A 223 -3.09 -15.29 -7.60
C GLU A 223 -4.51 -14.94 -7.11
N LYS A 224 -5.15 -15.79 -6.30
CA LYS A 224 -6.39 -15.44 -5.59
C LYS A 224 -6.20 -14.23 -4.68
N LEU A 225 -5.14 -14.21 -3.86
CA LEU A 225 -4.84 -13.05 -3.02
C LEU A 225 -4.64 -11.79 -3.88
N ARG A 226 -3.91 -11.86 -5.00
CA ARG A 226 -3.69 -10.74 -5.93
C ARG A 226 -5.00 -10.16 -6.46
N LEU A 227 -5.98 -11.03 -6.71
CA LEU A 227 -7.29 -10.66 -7.24
C LEU A 227 -8.25 -10.16 -6.14
N SER A 228 -7.94 -10.38 -4.87
CA SER A 228 -8.83 -10.08 -3.73
C SER A 228 -8.95 -8.61 -3.34
N SER A 229 -8.03 -7.75 -3.82
CA SER A 229 -8.10 -6.30 -3.61
C SER A 229 -7.22 -5.52 -4.61
N PRO A 230 -7.53 -4.23 -4.87
CA PRO A 230 -6.70 -3.38 -5.70
C PRO A 230 -5.25 -3.21 -5.21
N ALA A 231 -5.00 -3.12 -3.90
CA ALA A 231 -3.65 -3.05 -3.33
C ALA A 231 -2.87 -4.36 -3.55
N ALA A 232 -3.53 -5.52 -3.51
CA ALA A 232 -2.90 -6.83 -3.74
C ALA A 232 -2.39 -7.02 -5.17
N ARG A 233 -2.80 -6.15 -6.12
CA ARG A 233 -2.25 -6.11 -7.49
C ARG A 233 -0.74 -5.82 -7.53
N SER A 234 -0.15 -5.42 -6.42
CA SER A 234 1.29 -5.24 -6.21
C SER A 234 2.08 -6.56 -6.14
N LEU A 235 1.43 -7.70 -5.88
CA LEU A 235 2.13 -8.97 -5.68
C LEU A 235 3.09 -9.39 -6.80
N PRO A 236 2.81 -9.19 -8.11
CA PRO A 236 3.78 -9.45 -9.18
C PRO A 236 5.06 -8.63 -9.07
N LEU A 237 4.94 -7.35 -8.70
CA LEU A 237 6.11 -6.50 -8.42
C LEU A 237 6.89 -7.05 -7.23
N LEU A 238 6.20 -7.36 -6.13
CA LEU A 238 6.81 -7.95 -4.93
C LEU A 238 7.50 -9.28 -5.22
N GLN A 239 6.93 -10.13 -6.10
CA GLN A 239 7.53 -11.37 -6.51
C GLN A 239 8.76 -11.17 -7.39
N ALA A 240 8.74 -10.22 -8.34
CA ALA A 240 9.91 -9.88 -9.15
C ALA A 240 11.09 -9.42 -8.27
N LEU A 241 10.80 -8.56 -7.28
CA LEU A 241 11.77 -8.09 -6.29
C LEU A 241 12.31 -9.24 -5.42
N ALA A 242 11.44 -10.16 -5.00
CA ALA A 242 11.86 -11.29 -4.15
C ALA A 242 12.79 -12.25 -4.90
N ASN A 243 12.56 -12.47 -6.20
CA ASN A 243 13.32 -13.40 -7.03
C ASN A 243 14.60 -12.79 -7.63
N ASP A 244 14.81 -11.48 -7.50
CA ASP A 244 15.97 -10.78 -8.09
C ASP A 244 16.02 -10.96 -9.62
N VAL A 245 14.86 -10.87 -10.28
CA VAL A 245 14.71 -11.08 -11.73
C VAL A 245 14.20 -9.81 -12.40
N GLU A 246 14.81 -9.46 -13.54
CA GLU A 246 14.27 -8.42 -14.43
C GLU A 246 12.88 -8.83 -14.92
N ASN A 247 11.89 -7.96 -14.76
CA ASN A 247 10.51 -8.28 -15.10
C ASN A 247 9.72 -7.05 -15.55
N SER A 248 8.62 -7.28 -16.25
CA SER A 248 7.67 -6.24 -16.66
C SER A 248 6.30 -6.52 -16.03
N ILE A 249 5.79 -5.57 -15.26
CA ILE A 249 4.48 -5.67 -14.60
C ILE A 249 3.54 -4.63 -15.22
N ALA A 250 2.41 -5.10 -15.72
CA ALA A 250 1.32 -4.27 -16.23
C ALA A 250 0.18 -4.19 -15.21
N LEU A 251 -0.19 -2.96 -14.86
CA LEU A 251 -1.32 -2.65 -13.99
C LEU A 251 -2.36 -1.87 -14.80
N ALA A 252 -3.65 -2.22 -14.65
CA ALA A 252 -4.73 -1.48 -15.27
C ALA A 252 -4.75 -0.02 -14.80
N TYR A 253 -4.98 0.89 -15.74
CA TYR A 253 -5.06 2.32 -15.49
C TYR A 253 -6.25 2.96 -16.23
N LEU A 254 -6.44 4.27 -16.06
CA LEU A 254 -7.60 5.00 -16.55
C LEU A 254 -7.69 4.99 -18.09
N SER A 255 -8.90 5.14 -18.62
CA SER A 255 -9.16 5.26 -20.08
C SER A 255 -8.63 4.10 -20.93
N GLY A 256 -8.64 2.89 -20.38
CA GLY A 256 -8.14 1.69 -21.07
C GLY A 256 -6.61 1.64 -21.19
N GLN A 257 -5.90 2.53 -20.49
CA GLN A 257 -4.44 2.47 -20.41
C GLN A 257 -4.00 1.43 -19.39
N GLN A 258 -2.72 1.08 -19.47
CA GLN A 258 -2.01 0.33 -18.45
C GLN A 258 -0.74 1.08 -18.05
N LEU A 259 -0.41 1.01 -16.77
CA LEU A 259 0.90 1.36 -16.26
C LEU A 259 1.79 0.12 -16.36
N VAL A 260 2.84 0.20 -17.16
CA VAL A 260 3.87 -0.83 -17.20
C VAL A 260 5.07 -0.39 -16.38
N ILE A 261 5.52 -1.29 -15.52
CA ILE A 261 6.62 -1.14 -14.58
C ILE A 261 7.69 -2.14 -14.99
N GLU A 262 8.76 -1.62 -15.59
CA GLU A 262 9.97 -2.38 -15.82
C GLU A 262 10.79 -2.39 -14.54
N VAL A 263 11.01 -3.58 -13.99
CA VAL A 263 11.74 -3.81 -12.75
C VAL A 263 13.11 -4.34 -13.10
N LYS A 264 14.16 -3.65 -12.66
CA LYS A 264 15.53 -4.10 -12.78
C LYS A 264 16.15 -4.22 -11.38
N PRO A 265 16.45 -5.44 -10.91
CA PRO A 265 17.08 -5.61 -9.62
C PRO A 265 18.46 -4.96 -9.55
N GLU A 266 18.76 -4.32 -8.43
CA GLU A 266 20.07 -3.73 -8.19
C GLU A 266 20.93 -4.72 -7.41
N LYS A 267 22.15 -4.97 -7.92
CA LYS A 267 23.11 -5.79 -7.19
C LYS A 267 23.50 -5.05 -5.91
N ARG A 268 23.29 -5.68 -4.76
CA ARG A 268 23.82 -5.18 -3.49
C ARG A 268 25.34 -5.05 -3.61
N LEU A 269 25.82 -3.81 -3.52
CA LEU A 269 27.25 -3.46 -3.52
C LEU A 269 27.95 -3.99 -2.27
#